data_AF-A0A401FXC8-F1
#
_entry.id   AF-A0A401FXC8-F1
#
_cell.length_a   1.000
_cell.length_b   1.000
_cell.length_c   1.000
_cell.angle_alpha   90.00
_cell.angle_beta   90.00
_cell.angle_gamma   90.00
#
_symmetry.space_group_name_H-M   'P 1'
#
loop_
_entity.id
_entity.type
_entity.pdbx_description
1 polymer ?
#
loop_
_entity_poly.entity_id
_entity_poly.type
_entity_poly.pdbx_seq_one_letter_code
_entity_poly.pdbx_strand_id
1 'polypeptide(L)'
;MKKILMVVCAMALVFGMVGVAGATPVTFTDTTDFKKWGTDPSEDYVDHGWGKVNKLNSGFNWAEGLLGRDYVTWTHHFDFDPELDYVISANLTLSLRDDEKDKWWKPATWELGFGWTESGEWDLGAVDTGDYGYSVNADYLGDGEFTITLGSAGGDFFIDQSALEITYEPTPEPGTILLLGSGLMGLVAYGRRRKLSKK
;
A
#
# COMPACT_ATOMS: atom_id res chain seq x y z
N MET A 1 -9.30 -19.81 54.45
CA MET A 1 -8.15 -20.17 53.59
C MET A 1 -8.58 -20.69 52.21
N LYS A 2 -9.38 -21.75 52.09
CA LYS A 2 -9.81 -22.31 50.77
C LYS A 2 -10.48 -21.29 49.81
N LYS A 3 -11.24 -20.32 50.34
CA LYS A 3 -11.90 -19.27 49.56
C LYS A 3 -10.93 -18.24 48.97
N ILE A 4 -9.86 -17.90 49.71
CA ILE A 4 -8.83 -16.96 49.26
C ILE A 4 -8.00 -17.61 48.16
N LEU A 5 -7.63 -18.89 48.34
CA LEU A 5 -6.89 -19.65 47.33
C LEU A 5 -7.65 -19.76 45.99
N MET A 6 -8.97 -19.98 46.03
CA MET A 6 -9.79 -19.98 44.80
C MET A 6 -9.81 -18.62 44.09
N VAL A 7 -9.88 -17.51 44.84
CA VAL A 7 -9.87 -16.16 44.24
C VAL A 7 -8.52 -15.88 43.60
N VAL A 8 -7.41 -16.25 44.25
CA VAL A 8 -6.06 -16.07 43.71
C VAL A 8 -5.84 -16.94 42.47
N CYS A 9 -6.29 -18.20 42.46
CA CYS A 9 -6.21 -19.04 41.26
C CYS A 9 -7.10 -18.52 40.10
N ALA A 10 -8.28 -17.98 40.40
CA ALA A 10 -9.14 -17.37 39.39
C ALA A 10 -8.51 -16.08 38.81
N MET A 11 -7.91 -15.23 39.65
CA MET A 11 -7.16 -14.07 39.20
C MET A 11 -5.94 -14.50 38.37
N ALA A 12 -5.19 -15.51 38.79
CA ALA A 12 -4.03 -16.01 38.03
C ALA A 12 -4.43 -16.62 36.68
N LEU A 13 -5.63 -17.22 36.55
CA LEU A 13 -6.17 -17.67 35.26
C LEU A 13 -6.60 -16.49 34.38
N VAL A 14 -7.27 -15.49 34.94
CA VAL A 14 -7.73 -14.30 34.19
C VAL A 14 -6.54 -13.44 33.74
N PHE A 15 -5.56 -13.21 34.61
CA PHE A 15 -4.36 -12.42 34.29
C PHE A 15 -3.30 -13.24 33.55
N GLY A 16 -3.22 -14.57 33.76
CA GLY A 16 -2.30 -15.46 33.06
C GLY A 16 -2.75 -15.83 31.64
N MET A 17 -4.03 -15.61 31.30
CA MET A 17 -4.57 -15.73 29.94
C MET A 17 -4.76 -14.39 29.23
N VAL A 18 -4.24 -13.28 29.78
CA VAL A 18 -4.01 -12.06 28.98
C VAL A 18 -2.84 -12.36 28.06
N GLY A 19 -3.07 -13.24 27.09
CA GLY A 19 -2.19 -13.44 25.96
C GLY A 19 -2.01 -12.09 25.31
N VAL A 20 -0.77 -11.76 25.01
CA VAL A 20 -0.41 -10.59 24.21
C VAL A 20 -1.33 -10.64 22.98
N ALA A 21 -2.28 -9.71 22.90
CA ALA A 21 -3.01 -9.45 21.67
C ALA A 21 -1.98 -8.85 20.71
N GLY A 22 -1.18 -9.71 20.10
CA GLY A 22 -0.31 -9.34 19.01
C GLY A 22 -1.22 -9.21 17.80
N ALA A 23 -1.24 -8.03 17.22
CA ALA A 23 -1.61 -7.90 15.83
C ALA A 23 -0.67 -8.80 14.99
N THR A 24 -1.21 -9.36 13.92
CA THR A 24 -0.39 -10.01 12.90
C THR A 24 -0.21 -9.02 11.77
N PRO A 25 1.01 -8.85 11.23
CA PRO A 25 1.24 -8.03 10.06
C PRO A 25 0.23 -8.35 8.95
N VAL A 26 -0.32 -7.30 8.35
CA VAL A 26 -1.22 -7.39 7.21
C VAL A 26 -0.45 -6.92 5.98
N THR A 27 -0.58 -7.66 4.88
CA THR A 27 -0.01 -7.30 3.58
C THR A 27 -1.14 -7.20 2.56
N PHE A 28 -1.16 -6.11 1.81
CA PHE A 28 -2.04 -5.94 0.66
C PHE A 28 -1.29 -5.28 -0.50
N THR A 29 -1.89 -5.34 -1.69
CA THR A 29 -1.35 -4.72 -2.89
C THR A 29 -2.44 -3.86 -3.52
N ASP A 30 -2.15 -2.58 -3.70
CA ASP A 30 -2.95 -1.69 -4.53
C ASP A 30 -2.40 -1.66 -5.96
N THR A 31 -3.26 -1.59 -6.98
CA THR A 31 -2.85 -1.76 -8.37
C THR A 31 -3.56 -0.79 -9.29
N THR A 32 -2.77 -0.08 -10.08
CA THR A 32 -3.21 0.86 -11.12
C THR A 32 -2.82 0.32 -12.50
N ASP A 33 -3.80 -0.03 -13.32
CA ASP A 33 -3.58 -0.42 -14.72
C ASP A 33 -3.63 0.79 -15.65
N PHE A 34 -2.67 0.89 -16.56
CA PHE A 34 -2.56 2.05 -17.46
C PHE A 34 -3.25 1.78 -18.80
N LYS A 35 -4.30 2.56 -19.06
CA LYS A 35 -5.02 2.55 -20.33
C LYS A 35 -4.56 3.71 -21.20
N LYS A 36 -4.92 3.64 -22.48
CA LYS A 36 -4.59 4.69 -23.46
C LYS A 36 -5.01 6.10 -23.02
N TRP A 37 -6.12 6.22 -22.28
CA TRP A 37 -6.79 7.49 -22.00
C TRP A 37 -7.06 7.72 -20.50
N GLY A 38 -6.34 7.02 -19.63
CA GLY A 38 -6.54 7.09 -18.17
C GLY A 38 -6.01 5.83 -17.48
N THR A 39 -6.42 5.64 -16.24
CA THR A 39 -6.05 4.49 -15.41
C THR A 39 -7.27 3.62 -15.08
N ASP A 40 -7.01 2.47 -14.46
CA ASP A 40 -7.98 1.66 -13.74
C ASP A 40 -7.38 1.28 -12.37
N PRO A 41 -7.96 1.72 -11.26
CA PRO A 41 -9.15 2.58 -11.17
C PRO A 41 -8.94 3.99 -11.74
N SER A 42 -10.04 4.66 -12.09
CA SER A 42 -9.98 5.94 -12.83
C SER A 42 -9.61 7.14 -11.98
N GLU A 43 -9.86 7.04 -10.68
CA GLU A 43 -9.53 7.99 -9.64
C GLU A 43 -8.03 8.16 -9.44
N ASP A 44 -7.23 7.13 -9.73
CA ASP A 44 -5.78 7.20 -9.62
C ASP A 44 -5.15 8.19 -10.61
N TYR A 45 -5.81 8.46 -11.73
CA TYR A 45 -5.28 9.36 -12.74
C TYR A 45 -5.27 10.81 -12.24
N VAL A 46 -4.09 11.42 -12.19
CA VAL A 46 -3.92 12.83 -11.80
C VAL A 46 -3.69 13.71 -13.02
N ASP A 47 -2.59 13.47 -13.74
CA ASP A 47 -2.19 14.29 -14.89
C ASP A 47 -1.25 13.53 -15.82
N HIS A 48 -1.09 14.01 -17.05
CA HIS A 48 -0.02 13.57 -17.94
C HIS A 48 0.39 14.70 -18.87
N GLY A 49 1.57 14.57 -19.48
CA GLY A 49 2.07 15.51 -20.46
C GLY A 49 1.21 15.52 -21.73
N TRP A 50 1.57 14.74 -22.73
CA TRP A 50 0.83 14.71 -23.99
C TRP A 50 0.56 13.29 -24.49
N GLY A 51 -0.31 13.21 -25.49
CA GLY A 51 -0.52 11.96 -26.20
C GLY A 51 -1.40 10.99 -25.43
N LYS A 52 -0.81 9.90 -24.93
CA LYS A 52 -1.54 8.79 -24.31
C LYS A 52 -1.00 8.58 -22.91
N VAL A 53 -1.89 8.41 -21.94
CA VAL A 53 -1.53 8.19 -20.52
C VAL A 53 -0.56 7.01 -20.34
N ASN A 54 -0.73 5.94 -21.13
CA ASN A 54 0.10 4.75 -21.03
C ASN A 54 1.33 4.72 -21.95
N LYS A 55 1.63 5.79 -22.70
CA LYS A 55 2.80 5.84 -23.58
C LYS A 55 3.55 7.14 -23.35
N LEU A 56 4.73 7.03 -22.76
CA LEU A 56 5.64 8.15 -22.56
C LEU A 56 6.59 8.25 -23.73
N ASN A 57 6.73 9.44 -24.30
CA ASN A 57 7.68 9.70 -25.36
C ASN A 57 8.45 11.01 -25.15
N SER A 58 9.77 10.90 -25.14
CA SER A 58 10.63 12.08 -25.28
C SER A 58 10.78 12.43 -26.77
N GLY A 59 10.71 13.71 -27.09
CA GLY A 59 10.87 14.13 -28.48
C GLY A 59 10.35 15.53 -28.77
N PHE A 60 10.33 15.87 -30.05
CA PHE A 60 9.75 17.14 -30.49
C PHE A 60 8.22 17.04 -30.43
N ASN A 61 7.62 17.81 -29.53
CA ASN A 61 6.18 18.00 -29.50
C ASN A 61 5.81 19.02 -30.57
N TRP A 62 5.22 18.56 -31.67
CA TRP A 62 4.80 19.42 -32.78
C TRP A 62 3.61 20.33 -32.43
N ALA A 63 2.82 19.99 -31.41
CA ALA A 63 1.71 20.83 -30.95
C ALA A 63 2.22 22.03 -30.15
N GLU A 64 3.32 21.87 -29.41
CA GLU A 64 3.91 22.92 -28.57
C GLU A 64 5.16 23.57 -29.19
N GLY A 65 5.70 22.99 -30.26
CA GLY A 65 6.88 23.51 -30.97
C GLY A 65 8.18 23.39 -30.16
N LEU A 66 8.23 22.52 -29.16
CA LEU A 66 9.37 22.38 -28.24
C LEU A 66 9.83 20.92 -28.14
N LEU A 67 11.13 20.74 -27.86
CA LEU A 67 11.63 19.47 -27.35
C LEU A 67 11.10 19.31 -25.93
N GLY A 68 10.29 18.30 -25.71
CA GLY A 68 9.68 18.04 -24.43
C GLY A 68 9.95 16.63 -23.95
N ARG A 69 9.81 16.46 -22.63
CA ARG A 69 9.70 15.18 -21.94
C ARG A 69 8.25 14.93 -21.58
N ASP A 70 7.74 13.78 -21.96
CA ASP A 70 6.40 13.36 -21.57
C ASP A 70 6.43 12.75 -20.16
N TYR A 71 5.32 12.82 -19.46
CA TYR A 71 5.17 12.30 -18.10
C TYR A 71 3.75 11.83 -17.84
N VAL A 72 3.59 11.01 -16.80
CA VAL A 72 2.30 10.66 -16.21
C VAL A 72 2.42 10.71 -14.70
N THR A 73 1.41 11.29 -14.06
CA THR A 73 1.27 11.38 -12.62
C THR A 73 0.00 10.65 -12.20
N TRP A 74 0.10 9.81 -11.19
CA TRP A 74 -1.03 9.07 -10.62
C TRP A 74 -0.86 8.92 -9.10
N THR A 75 -1.95 8.61 -8.42
CA THR A 75 -2.01 8.41 -6.97
C THR A 75 -2.62 7.05 -6.68
N HIS A 76 -1.94 6.23 -5.89
CA HIS A 76 -2.53 5.04 -5.28
C HIS A 76 -3.45 5.46 -4.14
N HIS A 77 -4.66 4.92 -4.08
CA HIS A 77 -5.63 5.17 -3.01
C HIS A 77 -5.93 3.88 -2.26
N PHE A 78 -5.65 3.85 -0.95
CA PHE A 78 -5.83 2.64 -0.14
C PHE A 78 -6.29 2.95 1.29
N ASP A 79 -7.06 2.03 1.85
CA ASP A 79 -7.56 2.10 3.21
C ASP A 79 -6.89 1.02 4.08
N PHE A 80 -6.39 1.41 5.26
CA PHE A 80 -5.91 0.47 6.26
C PHE A 80 -7.10 -0.10 7.05
N ASP A 81 -7.48 -1.34 6.73
CA ASP A 81 -8.46 -2.12 7.49
C ASP A 81 -7.89 -3.50 7.85
N PRO A 82 -7.54 -3.76 9.13
CA PRO A 82 -7.75 -2.90 10.31
C PRO A 82 -6.86 -1.64 10.35
N GLU A 83 -7.24 -0.67 11.19
CA GLU A 83 -6.58 0.65 11.32
C GLU A 83 -5.07 0.50 11.55
N LEU A 84 -4.28 1.32 10.86
CA LEU A 84 -2.82 1.32 10.90
C LEU A 84 -2.28 1.66 12.30
N ASP A 85 -1.29 0.90 12.81
CA ASP A 85 -0.39 1.36 13.89
C ASP A 85 0.87 1.97 13.26
N TYR A 86 1.61 1.16 12.48
CA TYR A 86 2.74 1.62 11.68
C TYR A 86 2.97 0.73 10.46
N VAL A 87 3.54 1.30 9.39
CA VAL A 87 3.94 0.57 8.19
C VAL A 87 5.29 -0.11 8.44
N ILE A 88 5.39 -1.39 8.08
CA ILE A 88 6.61 -2.21 8.22
C ILE A 88 7.50 -2.04 6.98
N SER A 89 6.90 -2.13 5.79
CA SER A 89 7.59 -1.99 4.51
C SER A 89 6.60 -1.70 3.39
N ALA A 90 7.08 -1.01 2.34
CA ALA A 90 6.34 -0.86 1.11
C ALA A 90 7.25 -0.98 -0.11
N ASN A 91 6.73 -1.58 -1.18
CA ASN A 91 7.44 -1.78 -2.42
C ASN A 91 6.53 -1.44 -3.61
N LEU A 92 6.96 -0.47 -4.41
CA LEU A 92 6.34 -0.09 -5.67
C LEU A 92 6.95 -0.92 -6.80
N THR A 93 6.11 -1.52 -7.63
CA THR A 93 6.53 -2.23 -8.83
C THR A 93 5.91 -1.59 -10.06
N LEU A 94 6.73 -1.15 -11.00
CA LEU A 94 6.28 -0.61 -12.28
C LEU A 94 6.53 -1.64 -13.38
N SER A 95 5.48 -2.02 -14.11
CA SER A 95 5.59 -2.86 -15.30
C SER A 95 5.68 -1.97 -16.54
N LEU A 96 6.86 -1.95 -17.15
CA LEU A 96 7.19 -1.12 -18.30
C LEU A 96 7.39 -1.98 -19.56
N ARG A 97 7.10 -1.40 -20.72
CA ARG A 97 7.23 -2.09 -22.00
C ARG A 97 7.75 -1.16 -23.09
N ASP A 98 8.95 -1.47 -23.58
CA ASP A 98 9.45 -1.01 -24.88
C ASP A 98 8.59 -1.61 -26.01
N ASP A 99 8.24 -0.82 -27.04
CA ASP A 99 7.47 -1.30 -28.18
C ASP A 99 8.31 -1.99 -29.27
N GLU A 100 9.63 -2.10 -29.05
CA GLU A 100 10.68 -2.79 -29.81
C GLU A 100 10.75 -2.45 -31.31
N LYS A 101 9.85 -1.59 -31.81
CA LYS A 101 9.72 -1.27 -33.23
C LYS A 101 10.95 -0.54 -33.76
N ASP A 102 11.70 0.08 -32.88
CA ASP A 102 12.84 0.91 -33.21
C ASP A 102 14.15 0.11 -33.27
N LYS A 103 14.22 -1.10 -32.70
CA LYS A 103 15.45 -1.92 -32.58
C LYS A 103 16.06 -2.30 -33.92
N TRP A 104 15.25 -2.46 -34.98
CA TRP A 104 15.74 -2.83 -36.32
C TRP A 104 16.44 -1.68 -37.06
N TRP A 105 16.04 -0.43 -36.80
CA TRP A 105 16.55 0.75 -37.53
C TRP A 105 17.38 1.70 -36.66
N LYS A 106 17.36 1.50 -35.34
CA LYS A 106 18.08 2.31 -34.36
C LYS A 106 18.67 1.39 -33.27
N PRO A 107 19.85 0.78 -33.49
CA PRO A 107 20.48 -0.15 -32.55
C PRO A 107 20.95 0.49 -31.23
N ALA A 108 20.61 1.76 -31.00
CA ALA A 108 20.98 2.55 -29.83
C ALA A 108 19.82 3.48 -29.40
N THR A 109 18.56 3.03 -29.45
CA THR A 109 17.49 3.70 -28.69
C THR A 109 17.68 3.41 -27.21
N TRP A 110 18.51 4.23 -26.59
CA TRP A 110 18.52 4.43 -25.15
C TRP A 110 17.17 5.03 -24.76
N GLU A 111 16.25 4.19 -24.29
CA GLU A 111 15.07 4.64 -23.57
C GLU A 111 15.52 4.98 -22.15
N LEU A 112 15.32 6.23 -21.75
CA LEU A 112 15.59 6.67 -20.40
C LEU A 112 14.29 7.10 -19.76
N GLY A 113 13.98 6.49 -18.62
CA GLY A 113 12.89 6.88 -17.75
C GLY A 113 13.45 7.60 -16.52
N PHE A 114 12.67 8.55 -15.99
CA PHE A 114 12.90 9.08 -14.65
C PHE A 114 11.60 8.98 -13.84
N GLY A 115 11.71 8.60 -12.58
CA GLY A 115 10.60 8.60 -11.63
C GLY A 115 10.87 9.59 -10.51
N TRP A 116 9.83 10.22 -9.99
CA TRP A 116 9.86 10.80 -8.66
C TRP A 116 8.59 10.44 -7.91
N THR A 117 8.72 10.23 -6.61
CA THR A 117 7.60 10.01 -5.68
C THR A 117 7.46 11.20 -4.74
N GLU A 118 6.33 11.33 -4.06
CA GLU A 118 6.16 12.39 -3.06
C GLU A 118 7.09 12.26 -1.84
N SER A 119 7.69 11.08 -1.63
CA SER A 119 8.78 10.88 -0.66
C SER A 119 10.07 11.63 -1.03
N GLY A 120 10.12 12.22 -2.23
CA GLY A 120 11.31 12.89 -2.78
C GLY A 120 12.37 11.91 -3.29
N GLU A 121 12.05 10.61 -3.34
CA GLU A 121 12.87 9.61 -3.99
C GLU A 121 12.77 9.80 -5.50
N TRP A 122 13.92 9.78 -6.17
CA TRP A 122 14.00 9.90 -7.61
C TRP A 122 14.93 8.81 -8.13
N ASP A 123 14.57 8.25 -9.29
CA ASP A 123 15.44 7.34 -10.02
C ASP A 123 15.50 7.73 -11.49
N LEU A 124 16.62 7.42 -12.13
CA LEU A 124 16.85 7.63 -13.55
C LEU A 124 17.53 6.38 -14.10
N GLY A 125 16.91 5.74 -15.08
CA GLY A 125 17.37 4.45 -15.57
C GLY A 125 17.08 4.23 -17.04
N ALA A 126 17.80 3.26 -17.61
CA ALA A 126 17.41 2.70 -18.89
C ALA A 126 16.11 1.91 -18.72
N VAL A 127 15.17 2.10 -19.64
CA VAL A 127 13.91 1.36 -19.68
C VAL A 127 14.03 0.25 -20.72
N ASP A 128 13.71 -0.96 -20.28
CA ASP A 128 13.57 -2.19 -21.05
C ASP A 128 12.18 -2.76 -20.71
N THR A 129 11.70 -3.74 -21.48
CA THR A 129 10.48 -4.47 -21.12
C THR A 129 10.70 -5.30 -19.87
N GLY A 130 9.92 -5.04 -18.81
CA GLY A 130 9.99 -5.78 -17.55
C GLY A 130 9.42 -5.02 -16.35
N ASP A 131 9.63 -5.62 -15.19
CA ASP A 131 9.17 -5.08 -13.90
C ASP A 131 10.33 -4.43 -13.14
N TYR A 132 10.05 -3.24 -12.57
CA TYR A 132 11.00 -2.42 -11.83
C TYR A 132 10.50 -2.21 -10.40
N GLY A 133 11.24 -2.72 -9.41
CA GLY A 133 10.88 -2.63 -8.00
C GLY A 133 11.62 -1.52 -7.26
N TYR A 134 10.88 -0.76 -6.46
CA TYR A 134 11.37 0.37 -5.68
C TYR A 134 10.88 0.29 -4.25
N SER A 135 11.79 0.38 -3.28
CA SER A 135 11.39 0.56 -1.88
C SER A 135 10.78 1.93 -1.69
N VAL A 136 9.65 1.98 -1.00
CA VAL A 136 8.93 3.22 -0.70
C VAL A 136 9.12 3.60 0.76
N ASN A 137 9.36 4.88 1.02
CA ASN A 137 9.41 5.39 2.38
C ASN A 137 8.03 5.30 3.07
N ALA A 138 7.96 4.47 4.10
CA ALA A 138 6.79 4.21 4.93
C ALA A 138 6.15 5.47 5.55
N ASP A 139 6.92 6.53 5.80
CA ASP A 139 6.43 7.77 6.42
C ASP A 139 5.41 8.52 5.54
N TYR A 140 5.37 8.21 4.24
CA TYR A 140 4.50 8.85 3.24
C TYR A 140 3.26 8.04 2.88
N LEU A 141 2.95 6.99 3.65
CA LEU A 141 1.81 6.11 3.37
C LEU A 141 0.69 6.22 4.41
N GLY A 142 0.90 6.98 5.48
CA GLY A 142 -0.01 7.01 6.63
C GLY A 142 -1.34 7.72 6.38
N ASP A 143 -1.44 8.50 5.30
CA ASP A 143 -2.65 9.22 4.89
C ASP A 143 -3.53 8.45 3.90
N GLY A 144 -3.10 7.26 3.46
CA GLY A 144 -3.88 6.39 2.56
C GLY A 144 -3.74 6.75 1.08
N GLU A 145 -2.82 7.66 0.74
CA GLU A 145 -2.53 8.05 -0.63
C GLU A 145 -1.04 7.92 -0.91
N PHE A 146 -0.67 7.59 -2.16
CA PHE A 146 0.73 7.62 -2.56
C PHE A 146 0.91 8.07 -4.02
N THR A 147 1.49 9.25 -4.23
CA THR A 147 1.61 9.91 -5.53
C THR A 147 2.96 9.65 -6.21
N ILE A 148 2.92 9.23 -7.46
CA ILE A 148 4.09 8.96 -8.31
C ILE A 148 4.00 9.78 -9.60
N THR A 149 5.15 10.26 -10.07
CA THR A 149 5.32 10.76 -11.42
C THR A 149 6.40 9.98 -12.14
N LEU A 150 6.07 9.43 -13.30
CA LEU A 150 7.00 8.78 -14.22
C LEU A 150 7.12 9.63 -15.48
N GLY A 151 8.34 9.81 -15.98
CA GLY A 151 8.62 10.60 -17.17
C GLY A 151 9.61 9.93 -18.11
N SER A 152 9.54 10.30 -19.39
CA SER A 152 10.53 9.90 -20.40
C SER A 152 11.61 10.98 -20.56
N ALA A 153 12.85 10.62 -20.25
CA ALA A 153 14.05 11.43 -20.46
C ALA A 153 14.70 11.22 -21.84
N GLY A 154 14.40 10.10 -22.50
CA GLY A 154 14.96 9.66 -23.77
C GLY A 154 14.16 8.47 -24.35
N GLY A 155 14.00 8.39 -25.67
CA GLY A 155 13.20 7.35 -26.32
C GLY A 155 11.70 7.43 -26.02
N ASP A 156 11.00 6.31 -26.20
CA ASP A 156 9.58 6.13 -25.89
C ASP A 156 9.31 4.73 -25.33
N PHE A 157 8.45 4.65 -24.32
CA PHE A 157 8.08 3.39 -23.69
C PHE A 157 6.64 3.44 -23.18
N PHE A 158 6.09 2.27 -22.88
CA PHE A 158 4.78 2.13 -22.27
C PHE A 158 4.90 1.84 -20.79
N ILE A 159 3.96 2.38 -20.02
CA ILE A 159 3.64 1.88 -18.69
C ILE A 159 2.39 1.02 -18.82
N ASP A 160 2.45 -0.21 -18.34
CA ASP A 160 1.32 -1.14 -18.37
C ASP A 160 0.64 -1.20 -16.99
N GLN A 161 1.40 -1.22 -15.89
CA GLN A 161 0.88 -1.33 -14.53
C GLN A 161 1.78 -0.67 -13.48
N SER A 162 1.19 -0.15 -12.41
CA SER A 162 1.84 0.21 -11.15
C SER A 162 1.21 -0.58 -10.00
N ALA A 163 2.01 -1.29 -9.21
CA ALA A 163 1.55 -2.07 -8.08
C ALA A 163 2.29 -1.66 -6.80
N LEU A 164 1.56 -1.20 -5.79
CA LEU A 164 2.08 -0.80 -4.49
C LEU A 164 1.75 -1.87 -3.45
N GLU A 165 2.74 -2.66 -3.05
CA GLU A 165 2.61 -3.65 -1.98
C GLU A 165 2.99 -3.01 -0.65
N ILE A 166 2.08 -3.05 0.33
CA ILE A 166 2.26 -2.47 1.66
C ILE A 166 2.10 -3.58 2.69
N THR A 167 3.07 -3.68 3.60
CA THR A 167 2.98 -4.52 4.80
C THR A 167 2.98 -3.62 6.03
N TYR A 168 2.01 -3.80 6.91
CA TYR A 168 1.83 -2.95 8.08
C TYR A 168 1.39 -3.73 9.32
N GLU A 169 1.65 -3.17 10.49
CA GLU A 169 1.13 -3.67 11.76
C GLU A 169 -0.17 -2.91 12.08
N PRO A 170 -1.30 -3.59 12.26
CA PRO A 170 -2.52 -2.90 12.63
C PRO A 170 -2.57 -2.57 14.12
N THR A 171 -3.30 -1.50 14.45
CA THR A 171 -3.60 -1.12 15.82
C THR A 171 -4.29 -2.28 16.52
N PRO A 172 -3.73 -2.83 17.62
CA PRO A 172 -4.34 -3.94 18.32
C PRO A 172 -5.75 -3.58 18.74
N GLU A 173 -6.73 -4.43 18.38
CA GLU A 173 -8.08 -4.25 18.88
C GLU A 173 -8.04 -4.13 20.40
N PRO A 174 -8.67 -3.09 20.99
CA PRO A 174 -8.50 -2.84 22.40
C PRO A 174 -9.06 -4.04 23.17
N GLY A 175 -8.25 -4.56 24.10
CA GLY A 175 -8.63 -5.66 25.00
C GLY A 175 -9.89 -5.36 25.83
N THR A 176 -10.45 -4.16 25.74
CA THR A 176 -11.78 -3.80 26.22
C THR A 176 -12.89 -4.69 25.65
N ILE A 177 -12.82 -5.19 24.41
CA ILE A 177 -13.82 -6.13 23.89
C ILE A 177 -13.75 -7.46 24.67
N LEU A 178 -12.55 -7.98 24.88
CA LEU A 178 -12.33 -9.18 25.69
C LEU A 178 -12.72 -8.93 27.16
N LEU A 179 -12.37 -7.77 27.72
CA LEU A 179 -12.73 -7.37 29.09
C LEU A 179 -14.24 -7.23 29.25
N LEU A 180 -14.92 -6.64 28.26
CA LEU A 180 -16.36 -6.51 28.22
C LEU A 180 -17.02 -7.90 28.16
N GLY A 181 -16.57 -8.77 27.24
CA GLY A 181 -17.09 -10.13 27.10
C GLY A 181 -16.88 -10.97 28.36
N SER A 182 -15.69 -10.91 28.95
CA SER A 182 -15.37 -11.63 30.19
C SER A 182 -16.13 -11.05 31.40
N GLY A 183 -16.29 -9.73 31.48
CA GLY A 183 -17.10 -9.06 32.49
C GLY A 183 -18.58 -9.47 32.43
N LEU A 184 -19.16 -9.51 31.23
CA LEU A 184 -20.54 -9.98 31.02
C LEU A 184 -20.71 -11.45 31.40
N MET A 185 -19.78 -12.33 31.00
CA MET A 185 -19.79 -13.73 31.43
C MET A 185 -19.68 -13.88 32.96
N GLY A 186 -18.85 -13.07 33.60
CA GLY A 186 -18.73 -13.03 35.07
C GLY A 186 -20.04 -12.66 35.76
N LEU A 187 -20.76 -11.66 35.24
CA LEU A 187 -22.07 -11.26 35.75
C LEU A 187 -23.12 -12.37 35.61
N VAL A 188 -23.16 -13.05 34.48
CA VAL A 188 -24.06 -14.20 34.25
C VAL A 188 -23.77 -15.33 35.24
N ALA A 189 -22.49 -15.67 35.43
CA ALA A 189 -22.07 -16.69 36.38
C ALA A 189 -22.45 -16.31 37.83
N TYR A 190 -22.25 -15.05 38.22
CA TYR A 190 -22.64 -14.54 39.54
C TYR A 190 -24.15 -14.60 39.76
N GLY A 191 -24.94 -14.20 38.75
CA GLY A 191 -26.40 -14.24 38.79
C GLY A 191 -26.95 -15.65 38.99
N ARG A 192 -26.39 -16.66 38.29
CA ARG A 192 -26.78 -18.07 38.45
C ARG A 192 -26.49 -18.59 39.87
N ARG A 193 -25.35 -18.22 40.44
CA ARG A 193 -24.96 -18.65 41.80
C ARG A 193 -25.94 -18.15 42.88
N ARG A 194 -26.45 -16.91 42.76
CA ARG A 194 -27.43 -16.37 43.72
C ARG A 194 -28.79 -17.08 43.67
N LYS A 195 -29.23 -17.52 42.49
CA LYS A 195 -30.49 -18.29 42.36
C LYS A 195 -30.39 -19.67 43.00
N LEU A 196 -29.25 -20.35 42.83
CA LEU A 196 -29.00 -21.66 43.45
C LEU A 196 -28.86 -21.57 44.97
N SER A 197 -28.28 -20.49 45.51
CA SER A 197 -28.12 -20.30 46.96
C SER A 197 -29.42 -19.94 47.71
N LYS A 198 -30.52 -19.65 47.00
CA LYS A 198 -31.83 -19.35 47.59
C LYS A 198 -32.82 -20.53 47.50
N LYS A 199 -32.40 -21.67 46.94
CA LYS A 199 -33.08 -22.96 47.07
C LYS A 199 -32.39 -23.76 48.16
#